data_AF-A0A377NJT1-F1
#
_entry.id   AF-A0A377NJT1-F1
#
_cell.length_a   1.000
_cell.length_b   1.000
_cell.length_c   1.000
_cell.angle_alpha   90.00
_cell.angle_beta   90.00
_cell.angle_gamma   90.00
#
_symmetry.space_group_name_H-M   'P 1'
#
loop_
_entity.id
_entity.type
_entity.pdbx_description
1 polymer ?
#
loop_
_entity_poly.entity_id
_entity_poly.type
_entity_poly.pdbx_seq_one_letter_code
_entity_poly.pdbx_strand_id
1 'polypeptide(L)'
;MLIAGTLVKRWGKRRLMLIAAANGVIFYAGLVLFESKTALILLQLFNAIFIGIIAGIGMLYFQDLMPGRAGSATTLFTNSISTGVIFAGLLQGTIVENFGHYPVYWAITLLSLLALGLMWKVKDV
;
A
#
# COMPACT_ATOMS: atom_id res chain seq x y z
N MET A 1 -0.62 -13.57 0.45
CA MET A 1 0.29 -13.75 -0.71
C MET A 1 -0.18 -14.88 -1.64
N LEU A 2 -0.24 -16.15 -1.19
CA LEU A 2 -0.67 -17.28 -2.05
C LEU A 2 -2.13 -17.16 -2.55
N ILE A 3 -3.05 -16.77 -1.67
CA ILE A 3 -4.48 -16.59 -2.00
C ILE A 3 -4.70 -15.40 -2.96
N ALA A 4 -3.88 -14.36 -2.88
CA ALA A 4 -4.00 -13.20 -3.77
C ALA A 4 -3.74 -13.59 -5.23
N GLY A 5 -2.77 -14.49 -5.48
CA GLY A 5 -2.48 -15.00 -6.82
C GLY A 5 -3.63 -15.80 -7.43
N THR A 6 -4.41 -16.55 -6.63
CA THR A 6 -5.59 -17.27 -7.12
C THR A 6 -6.79 -16.34 -7.33
N LEU A 7 -6.97 -15.34 -6.47
CA LEU A 7 -8.03 -14.33 -6.61
C LEU A 7 -7.90 -13.50 -7.89
N VAL A 8 -6.67 -13.28 -8.38
CA VAL A 8 -6.43 -12.56 -9.66
C VAL A 8 -7.21 -13.18 -10.80
N LYS A 9 -7.25 -14.51 -10.90
CA LYS A 9 -7.96 -15.20 -11.98
C LYS A 9 -9.47 -14.96 -11.98
N ARG A 10 -10.04 -14.65 -10.80
CA ARG A 10 -11.48 -14.41 -10.66
C ARG A 10 -11.85 -12.93 -10.74
N TRP A 11 -11.06 -12.05 -10.11
CA TRP A 11 -11.46 -10.65 -9.87
C TRP A 11 -10.65 -9.63 -10.68
N GLY A 12 -9.56 -10.06 -11.32
CA GLY A 12 -8.66 -9.17 -12.07
C GLY A 12 -7.67 -8.43 -11.17
N LYS A 13 -6.51 -8.09 -11.73
CA LYS A 13 -5.39 -7.50 -10.97
C LYS A 13 -5.71 -6.08 -10.48
N ARG A 14 -6.32 -5.22 -11.31
CA ARG A 14 -6.65 -3.83 -10.94
C ARG A 14 -7.59 -3.75 -9.75
N ARG A 15 -8.69 -4.52 -9.76
CA ARG A 15 -9.65 -4.53 -8.63
C ARG A 15 -8.97 -4.96 -7.34
N LEU A 16 -8.11 -5.96 -7.37
CA LEU A 16 -7.36 -6.39 -6.20
C LEU A 16 -6.40 -5.32 -5.70
N MET A 17 -5.71 -4.61 -6.59
CA MET A 17 -4.86 -3.49 -6.18
C MET A 17 -5.64 -2.34 -5.56
N LEU A 18 -6.83 -2.01 -6.09
CA LEU A 18 -7.72 -1.01 -5.48
C LEU A 18 -8.24 -1.45 -4.12
N ILE A 19 -8.65 -2.72 -3.98
CA ILE A 19 -9.05 -3.30 -2.69
C ILE A 19 -7.89 -3.22 -1.70
N ALA A 20 -6.67 -3.56 -2.12
CA ALA A 20 -5.49 -3.46 -1.27
C ALA A 20 -5.30 -2.02 -0.78
N ALA A 21 -5.24 -1.04 -1.70
CA ALA A 21 -5.06 0.37 -1.35
C ALA A 21 -6.17 0.88 -0.41
N ALA A 22 -7.42 0.50 -0.65
CA ALA A 22 -8.54 0.88 0.22
C ALA A 22 -8.41 0.27 1.63
N ASN A 23 -8.01 -0.99 1.74
CA ASN A 23 -7.74 -1.64 3.03
C ASN A 23 -6.55 -0.96 3.75
N GLY A 24 -5.53 -0.53 3.02
CA GLY A 24 -4.42 0.27 3.57
C GLY A 24 -4.90 1.58 4.19
N VAL A 25 -5.79 2.31 3.49
CA VAL A 25 -6.41 3.54 4.02
C VAL A 25 -7.20 3.25 5.30
N ILE A 26 -8.04 2.21 5.30
CA ILE A 26 -8.83 1.82 6.49
C ILE A 26 -7.91 1.48 7.66
N PHE A 27 -6.83 0.75 7.41
CA PHE A 27 -5.84 0.42 8.43
C PHE A 27 -5.21 1.66 9.05
N TYR A 28 -4.63 2.56 8.22
CA TYR A 28 -3.94 3.75 8.73
C TYR A 28 -4.90 4.76 9.38
N ALA A 29 -6.07 5.00 8.79
CA ALA A 29 -7.09 5.84 9.41
C ALA A 29 -7.58 5.23 10.74
N GLY A 30 -7.72 3.90 10.80
CA GLY A 30 -8.06 3.20 12.03
C GLY A 30 -7.03 3.39 13.14
N LEU A 31 -5.73 3.44 12.83
CA LEU A 31 -4.68 3.72 13.83
C LEU A 31 -4.80 5.11 14.44
N VAL A 32 -5.38 6.07 13.72
CA VAL A 32 -5.65 7.41 14.23
C VAL A 32 -6.89 7.42 15.13
N LEU A 33 -7.92 6.64 14.79
CA LEU A 33 -9.23 6.71 15.43
C LEU A 33 -9.37 5.80 16.66
N PHE A 34 -8.56 4.75 16.76
CA PHE A 34 -8.72 3.71 17.78
C PHE A 34 -7.47 3.51 18.63
N GLU A 35 -7.64 3.57 19.95
CA GLU A 35 -6.58 3.30 20.94
C GLU A 35 -6.77 1.96 21.67
N SER A 36 -7.95 1.35 21.53
CA SER A 36 -8.27 0.08 22.18
C SER A 36 -7.46 -1.09 21.57
N LYS A 37 -6.82 -1.88 22.43
CA LYS A 37 -6.04 -3.07 22.04
C LYS A 37 -6.83 -4.00 21.10
N THR A 38 -8.10 -4.25 21.42
CA THR A 38 -8.95 -5.12 20.60
C THR A 38 -9.17 -4.54 19.20
N ALA A 39 -9.40 -3.23 19.10
CA ALA A 39 -9.57 -2.56 17.81
C ALA A 39 -8.28 -2.60 16.97
N LEU A 40 -7.12 -2.38 17.59
CA LEU A 40 -5.82 -2.47 16.92
C LEU A 40 -5.53 -3.88 16.38
N ILE A 41 -5.92 -4.93 17.10
CA ILE A 41 -5.79 -6.31 16.62
C ILE A 41 -6.71 -6.55 15.42
N LEU A 42 -7.96 -6.09 15.48
CA LEU A 42 -8.90 -6.23 14.36
C LEU A 42 -8.43 -5.47 13.10
N LEU A 43 -7.80 -4.31 13.28
CA LEU A 43 -7.21 -3.53 12.18
C LEU A 43 -6.13 -4.30 11.41
N GLN A 44 -5.43 -5.25 12.05
CA GLN A 44 -4.43 -6.07 11.36
C GLN A 44 -5.01 -6.94 10.24
N LEU A 45 -6.31 -7.23 10.26
CA LEU A 45 -6.97 -7.92 9.14
C LEU A 45 -6.88 -7.10 7.85
N PHE A 46 -7.11 -5.79 7.93
CA PHE A 46 -7.00 -4.87 6.80
C PHE A 46 -5.54 -4.73 6.35
N ASN A 47 -4.61 -4.66 7.30
CA ASN A 47 -3.17 -4.64 6.99
C ASN A 47 -2.72 -5.92 6.27
N ALA A 48 -3.19 -7.09 6.74
CA ALA A 48 -2.87 -8.37 6.13
C ALA A 48 -3.39 -8.49 4.69
N ILE A 49 -4.59 -7.96 4.42
CA ILE A 49 -5.14 -7.87 3.06
C ILE A 49 -4.27 -6.94 2.19
N PHE A 50 -3.95 -5.75 2.70
CA PHE A 50 -3.15 -4.75 2.00
C PHE A 50 -1.78 -5.30 1.59
N ILE A 51 -0.96 -5.71 2.56
CA ILE A 51 0.38 -6.24 2.32
C ILE A 51 0.31 -7.56 1.55
N GLY A 52 -0.65 -8.42 1.88
CA GLY A 52 -0.80 -9.74 1.26
C GLY A 52 -1.09 -9.70 -0.24
N ILE A 53 -1.80 -8.67 -0.72
CA ILE A 53 -2.05 -8.42 -2.14
C ILE A 53 -0.86 -7.75 -2.80
N ILE A 54 -0.36 -6.63 -2.24
CA ILE A 54 0.77 -5.89 -2.84
C ILE A 54 1.99 -6.79 -3.00
N ALA A 55 2.35 -7.54 -1.97
CA ALA A 55 3.50 -8.44 -2.01
C ALA A 55 3.26 -9.68 -2.89
N GLY A 56 2.00 -10.06 -3.12
CA GLY A 56 1.65 -11.21 -3.95
C GLY A 56 1.61 -10.90 -5.46
N ILE A 57 1.04 -9.76 -5.84
CA ILE A 57 0.70 -9.48 -7.25
C ILE A 57 1.10 -8.06 -7.71
N GLY A 58 1.60 -7.21 -6.81
CA GLY A 58 1.90 -5.81 -7.13
C GLY A 58 2.93 -5.68 -8.24
N MET A 59 4.04 -6.41 -8.17
CA MET A 59 5.06 -6.39 -9.22
C MET A 59 4.52 -6.86 -10.58
N LEU A 60 3.76 -7.96 -10.60
CA LEU A 60 3.14 -8.48 -11.82
C LEU A 60 2.19 -7.46 -12.45
N TYR A 61 1.42 -6.74 -11.64
CA TYR A 61 0.54 -5.68 -12.12
C TYR A 61 1.30 -4.55 -12.82
N PHE A 62 2.44 -4.12 -12.26
CA PHE A 62 3.28 -3.09 -12.89
C PHE A 62 4.04 -3.60 -14.11
N GLN A 63 4.41 -4.88 -14.15
CA GLN A 63 4.99 -5.50 -15.33
C GLN A 63 3.99 -5.53 -16.50
N ASP A 64 2.72 -5.83 -16.25
CA ASP A 64 1.68 -5.84 -17.29
C ASP A 64 1.44 -4.45 -17.90
N LEU A 65 1.63 -3.38 -17.12
CA LEU A 65 1.55 -1.99 -17.59
C LEU A 65 2.68 -1.61 -18.58
N MET A 66 3.74 -2.42 -18.68
CA MET A 66 4.91 -2.18 -19.54
C MET A 66 5.25 -3.43 -20.38
N PRO A 67 4.37 -3.83 -21.31
CA PRO A 67 4.56 -5.06 -22.10
C PRO A 67 5.87 -5.01 -22.91
N GLY A 68 6.57 -6.13 -22.95
CA GLY A 68 7.88 -6.25 -23.62
C GLY A 68 9.06 -5.64 -22.85
N ARG A 69 8.84 -5.05 -21.66
CA ARG A 69 9.88 -4.42 -20.83
C ARG A 69 9.80 -4.84 -19.36
N ALA A 70 9.54 -6.13 -19.10
CA ALA A 70 9.35 -6.66 -17.75
C ALA A 70 10.56 -6.42 -16.81
N GLY A 71 11.80 -6.46 -17.35
CA GLY A 71 13.00 -6.13 -16.59
C GLY A 71 12.99 -4.68 -16.10
N SER A 72 12.72 -3.73 -16.99
CA SER A 72 12.61 -2.31 -16.65
C SER A 72 11.49 -2.03 -15.65
N ALA A 73 10.31 -2.66 -15.82
CA ALA A 73 9.20 -2.53 -14.88
C ALA A 73 9.56 -3.04 -13.47
N THR A 74 10.28 -4.16 -13.40
CA THR A 74 10.78 -4.73 -12.14
C THR A 74 11.75 -3.78 -11.45
N THR A 75 12.73 -3.27 -12.20
CA THR A 75 13.71 -2.29 -11.68
C THR A 75 13.03 -1.01 -11.20
N LEU A 76 12.07 -0.47 -11.97
CA LEU A 76 11.31 0.70 -11.53
C LEU A 76 10.50 0.41 -10.27
N PHE A 77 9.85 -0.74 -10.17
CA PHE A 77 9.08 -1.14 -9.01
C PHE A 77 9.96 -1.29 -7.75
N THR A 78 11.08 -2.01 -7.85
CA THR A 78 11.99 -2.22 -6.71
C THR A 78 12.68 -0.92 -6.31
N ASN A 79 13.15 -0.12 -7.26
CA ASN A 79 13.72 1.20 -6.96
C ASN A 79 12.69 2.11 -6.30
N SER A 80 11.44 2.09 -6.75
CA SER A 80 10.37 2.90 -6.13
C SER A 80 10.07 2.47 -4.70
N ILE A 81 10.07 1.16 -4.40
CA ILE A 81 9.93 0.67 -3.02
C ILE A 81 11.10 1.15 -2.16
N SER A 82 12.34 0.95 -2.61
CA SER A 82 13.54 1.36 -1.86
C SER A 82 13.55 2.86 -1.60
N THR A 83 13.27 3.67 -2.63
CA THR A 83 13.13 5.12 -2.49
C THR A 83 12.02 5.47 -1.50
N GLY A 84 10.85 4.83 -1.60
CA GLY A 84 9.74 5.03 -0.67
C GLY A 84 10.12 4.75 0.79
N VAL A 85 10.87 3.69 1.07
CA VAL A 85 11.36 3.35 2.42
C VAL A 85 12.31 4.43 2.96
N ILE A 86 13.23 4.94 2.14
CA ILE A 86 14.16 6.01 2.52
C ILE A 86 13.37 7.28 2.88
N PHE A 87 12.46 7.71 2.01
CA PHE A 87 11.63 8.90 2.26
C PHE A 87 10.71 8.71 3.47
N ALA A 88 10.12 7.53 3.65
CA ALA A 88 9.28 7.23 4.80
C ALA A 88 10.05 7.36 6.11
N GLY A 89 11.27 6.82 6.18
CA GLY A 89 12.14 6.94 7.36
C GLY A 89 12.50 8.38 7.67
N LEU A 90 12.86 9.17 6.64
CA LEU A 90 13.17 10.59 6.79
C LEU A 90 11.95 11.38 7.29
N LEU A 91 10.80 11.24 6.62
CA LEU A 91 9.57 11.94 6.99
C LEU A 91 9.12 11.56 8.41
N GLN A 92 9.14 10.27 8.75
CA GLN A 92 8.81 9.80 10.09
C GLN A 92 9.74 10.41 11.13
N GLY A 93 11.07 10.36 10.90
CA GLY A 93 12.06 10.94 11.82
C GLY A 93 11.84 12.42 12.05
N THR A 94 11.71 13.20 10.97
CA THR A 94 11.48 14.65 11.06
C THR A 94 10.17 15.00 11.76
N ILE A 95 9.07 14.27 11.48
CA ILE A 95 7.78 14.52 12.15
C ILE A 95 7.89 14.20 13.64
N VAL A 96 8.50 13.06 13.99
CA VAL A 96 8.64 12.62 15.39
C VAL A 96 9.48 13.61 16.20
N GLU A 97 10.59 14.08 15.64
CA GLU A 97 11.50 15.02 16.31
C GLU A 97 10.83 16.35 16.64
N ASN A 98 9.97 16.86 15.73
CA ASN A 98 9.36 18.19 15.87
C ASN A 98 7.98 18.18 16.53
N PHE A 99 7.20 17.12 16.35
CA PHE A 99 5.77 17.07 16.71
C PHE A 99 5.37 15.80 17.50
N GLY A 100 6.31 14.91 17.79
CA GLY A 100 6.06 13.64 18.47
C GLY A 100 5.47 12.57 17.56
N HIS A 101 5.09 11.43 18.15
CA HIS A 101 4.70 10.23 17.39
C HIS A 101 3.31 10.31 16.75
N TYR A 102 2.35 10.93 17.42
CA TYR A 102 0.94 10.88 17.00
C TYR A 102 0.68 11.45 15.59
N PRO A 103 1.29 12.60 15.19
CA PRO A 103 1.09 13.16 13.84
C PRO A 103 1.59 12.28 12.68
N VAL A 104 2.47 11.31 12.94
CA VAL A 104 2.95 10.36 11.90
C VAL A 104 1.78 9.56 11.34
N TYR A 105 0.82 9.16 12.18
CA TYR A 105 -0.34 8.39 11.76
C TYR A 105 -1.26 9.19 10.83
N TRP A 106 -1.39 10.50 11.05
CA TRP A 106 -2.10 11.39 10.12
C TRP A 106 -1.37 11.53 8.79
N ALA A 107 -0.04 11.71 8.81
CA ALA A 107 0.75 11.84 7.60
C ALA A 107 0.66 10.59 6.71
N ILE A 108 0.81 9.39 7.28
CA ILE A 108 0.69 8.14 6.52
C ILE A 108 -0.73 7.89 6.04
N THR A 109 -1.75 8.30 6.79
CA THR A 109 -3.15 8.23 6.35
C THR A 109 -3.36 9.10 5.10
N LEU A 110 -2.87 10.34 5.10
CA LEU A 110 -2.96 11.22 3.93
C LEU A 110 -2.22 10.65 2.71
N LEU A 111 -1.00 10.13 2.92
CA LEU A 111 -0.23 9.48 1.84
C LEU A 111 -0.96 8.25 1.29
N SER A 112 -1.61 7.46 2.14
CA SER A 112 -2.39 6.29 1.70
C SER A 112 -3.61 6.69 0.86
N LEU A 113 -4.28 7.80 1.21
CA LEU A 113 -5.40 8.36 0.43
C LEU A 113 -4.92 8.86 -0.94
N LEU A 114 -3.78 9.55 -0.99
CA LEU A 114 -3.16 9.97 -2.25
C LEU A 114 -2.79 8.78 -3.11
N ALA A 115 -2.20 7.73 -2.52
CA ALA A 115 -1.87 6.50 -3.23
C ALA A 115 -3.11 5.82 -3.82
N LEU A 116 -4.21 5.73 -3.05
CA LEU A 116 -5.49 5.20 -3.54
C LEU A 116 -6.03 6.04 -4.71
N GLY A 117 -5.99 7.37 -4.61
CA GLY A 117 -6.43 8.27 -5.68
C GLY A 117 -5.60 8.14 -6.96
N LEU A 118 -4.28 7.99 -6.83
CA LEU A 118 -3.39 7.73 -7.97
C LEU A 118 -3.67 6.35 -8.59
N MET A 119 -3.82 5.32 -7.76
CA MET A 119 -4.13 3.96 -8.19
C MET A 119 -5.45 3.90 -8.98
N TRP A 120 -6.46 4.67 -8.56
CA TRP A 120 -7.76 4.76 -9.23
C TRP A 120 -7.64 5.25 -10.68
N LYS A 121 -6.74 6.21 -10.93
CA LYS A 121 -6.50 6.80 -12.25
C LYS A 121 -5.71 5.89 -13.19
N VAL A 122 -5.08 4.83 -12.70
CA VAL A 122 -4.38 3.85 -13.54
C VAL A 122 -5.40 3.09 -14.39
N LYS A 123 -5.17 3.08 -15.71
CA LYS A 123 -6.01 2.41 -16.70
C LYS A 123 -6.01 0.90 -16.47
N ASP A 124 -7.17 0.26 -16.71
CA ASP A 124 -7.24 -1.19 -16.88
C ASP A 124 -6.44 -1.56 -18.13
N VAL A 125 -5.49 -2.50 -17.98
CA VAL A 125 -4.75 -3.15 -19.08
C VAL A 125 -5.39 -4.50 -19.35
#